data_AF-A0A4R8GR87-F1
#
_entry.id   AF-A0A4R8GR87-F1
#
_cell.length_a   1.000
_cell.length_b   1.000
_cell.length_c   1.000
_cell.angle_alpha   90.00
_cell.angle_beta   90.00
_cell.angle_gamma   90.00
#
_symmetry.space_group_name_H-M   'P 1'
#
loop_
_entity.id
_entity.type
_entity.pdbx_description
1 polymer ?
#
loop_
_entity_poly.entity_id
_entity_poly.type
_entity_poly.pdbx_seq_one_letter_code
_entity_poly.pdbx_strand_id
1 'polypeptide(L)' 'MSKTEKAIQLFLENPFRELSDIAEEAGVAESTFRSALSRNDYPPKEMRAEALKQVKQHKVDFEFDWSKFGLKTKEVK' A
#
# COMPACT_ATOMS: atom_id res chain seq x y z
N MET A 1 -14.57 -5.93 -5.62
CA MET A 1 -13.12 -5.86 -5.33
C MET A 1 -12.64 -7.26 -5.00
N SER A 2 -11.59 -7.74 -5.67
CA SER A 2 -10.97 -9.04 -5.40
C SER A 2 -10.20 -9.03 -4.07
N LYS A 3 -9.90 -10.21 -3.53
CA LYS A 3 -9.09 -10.35 -2.31
C LYS A 3 -7.71 -9.71 -2.46
N THR A 4 -7.10 -9.84 -3.63
CA THR A 4 -5.80 -9.23 -3.96
C THR A 4 -5.88 -7.71 -4.03
N GLU A 5 -6.96 -7.15 -4.59
CA GLU A 5 -7.18 -5.69 -4.58
C GLU A 5 -7.39 -5.17 -3.15
N LYS A 6 -8.12 -5.92 -2.30
CA LYS A 6 -8.28 -5.59 -0.87
C LYS A 6 -6.92 -5.58 -0.15
N ALA A 7 -6.07 -6.58 -0.38
CA ALA A 7 -4.73 -6.63 0.19
C ALA A 7 -3.86 -5.43 -0.24
N ILE A 8 -3.92 -5.06 -1.52
CA ILE A 8 -3.23 -3.87 -2.04
C ILE A 8 -3.75 -2.61 -1.34
N GLN A 9 -5.07 -2.45 -1.21
CA GLN A 9 -5.65 -1.28 -0.55
C GLN A 9 -5.17 -1.15 0.91
N LEU A 10 -5.23 -2.23 1.68
CA LEU A 10 -4.75 -2.25 3.07
C LEU A 10 -3.25 -1.87 3.19
N PHE A 11 -2.44 -2.28 2.20
CA PHE A 11 -1.04 -1.88 2.13
C PHE A 11 -0.85 -0.41 1.75
N LEU A 12 -1.70 0.15 0.89
CA LEU A 12 -1.64 1.57 0.54
C LEU A 12 -2.09 2.46 1.71
N GLU A 13 -3.03 1.99 2.53
CA GLU A 13 -3.47 2.67 3.76
C GLU A 13 -2.39 2.65 4.83
N ASN A 14 -1.70 1.51 4.99
CA ASN A 14 -0.59 1.40 5.93
C ASN A 14 0.55 0.51 5.39
N PRO A 15 1.51 1.09 4.65
CA PRO A 15 2.60 0.35 4.03
C PRO A 15 3.62 -0.19 5.04
N PHE A 16 3.56 0.27 6.30
CA PHE A 16 4.44 -0.18 7.38
C PHE A 16 3.95 -1.49 8.02
N ARG A 17 2.73 -1.94 7.76
CA ARG A 17 2.25 -3.25 8.17
C ARG A 17 3.03 -4.36 7.47
N GLU A 18 3.14 -5.51 8.13
CA GLU A 18 3.75 -6.69 7.53
C GLU A 18 2.84 -7.28 6.46
N LEU A 19 3.45 -7.71 5.35
CA LEU A 19 2.71 -8.20 4.19
C LEU A 19 1.93 -9.48 4.52
N SER A 20 2.43 -10.30 5.45
CA SER A 20 1.78 -11.50 5.95
C SER A 20 0.44 -11.18 6.63
N ASP A 21 0.42 -10.20 7.54
CA ASP A 21 -0.79 -9.80 8.27
C ASP A 21 -1.83 -9.20 7.31
N ILE A 22 -1.39 -8.38 6.36
CA ILE A 22 -2.26 -7.80 5.33
C ILE A 22 -2.86 -8.90 4.45
N ALA A 23 -2.03 -9.86 4.04
CA ALA A 23 -2.47 -10.98 3.21
C ALA A 23 -3.48 -11.87 3.95
N GLU A 24 -3.23 -12.16 5.23
CA GLU A 24 -4.15 -12.91 6.08
C GLU A 24 -5.49 -12.20 6.26
N GLU A 25 -5.48 -10.89 6.55
CA GLU A 25 -6.69 -10.07 6.71
C GLU A 25 -7.51 -9.96 5.40
N ALA A 26 -6.82 -9.98 4.26
CA ALA A 26 -7.44 -10.02 2.96
C ALA A 26 -7.85 -11.45 2.52
N GLY A 27 -7.45 -12.48 3.26
CA GLY A 27 -7.74 -13.88 2.97
C GLY A 27 -7.04 -14.41 1.72
N VAL A 28 -5.81 -13.93 1.45
CA VAL A 28 -4.97 -14.29 0.31
C VAL A 28 -3.61 -14.79 0.78
N ALA A 29 -2.97 -15.67 0.01
CA ALA A 29 -1.61 -16.09 0.31
C ALA A 29 -0.62 -14.93 0.09
N GLU A 30 0.36 -14.78 0.98
CA GLU A 30 1.38 -13.73 0.90
C GLU A 30 2.13 -13.76 -0.45
N SER A 31 2.43 -14.94 -0.98
CA SER A 31 3.06 -15.12 -2.30
C SER A 31 2.21 -14.55 -3.43
N THR A 32 0.89 -14.75 -3.39
CA THR A 32 -0.05 -14.16 -4.34
C THR A 32 -0.13 -12.65 -4.18
N PHE A 33 -0.11 -12.15 -2.94
CA PHE A 33 -0.11 -10.72 -2.66
C PHE A 33 1.16 -10.03 -3.18
N ARG A 34 2.35 -10.57 -2.88
CA ARG A 34 3.63 -10.09 -3.43
C ARG A 34 3.62 -10.08 -4.96
N SER A 35 3.08 -11.14 -5.56
CA SER A 35 2.93 -11.21 -7.02
C SER A 35 2.01 -10.12 -7.56
N ALA A 36 0.94 -9.81 -6.84
CA ALA A 36 0.01 -8.75 -7.24
C ALA A 36 0.65 -7.36 -7.10
N LEU A 37 1.39 -7.08 -6.03
CA LEU A 37 2.16 -5.84 -5.87
C LEU A 37 3.15 -5.65 -7.02
N SER A 38 3.91 -6.71 -7.35
CA SER A 38 4.87 -6.67 -8.46
C SER A 38 4.18 -6.44 -9.81
N ARG A 39 3.01 -7.01 -10.06
CA ARG A 39 2.25 -6.83 -11.31
C ARG A 39 1.70 -5.41 -11.48
N ASN A 40 1.50 -4.68 -10.38
CA ASN A 40 1.00 -3.32 -10.40
C ASN A 40 2.14 -2.29 -10.28
N ASP A 41 3.41 -2.70 -10.41
CA ASP A 41 4.58 -1.81 -10.21
C ASP A 41 4.57 -1.11 -8.84
N TYR A 42 4.16 -1.84 -7.79
CA TYR A 42 4.14 -1.39 -6.39
C TYR A 42 5.26 -2.07 -5.58
N PRO A 43 6.54 -1.69 -5.76
CA PRO A 43 7.66 -2.26 -5.02
C PRO A 43 7.55 -1.92 -3.52
N PRO A 44 7.34 -2.91 -2.62
CA PRO A 44 7.02 -2.64 -1.22
C PRO A 44 8.10 -1.83 -0.50
N LYS A 45 9.37 -2.08 -0.86
CA LYS A 45 10.53 -1.40 -0.29
C LYS A 45 10.54 0.10 -0.63
N GLU A 46 10.22 0.46 -1.87
CA GLU A 46 10.22 1.86 -2.29
C GLU A 46 8.99 2.59 -1.77
N MET A 47 7.82 1.93 -1.76
CA MET A 47 6.60 2.50 -1.19
C MET A 47 6.78 2.78 0.30
N ARG A 48 7.36 1.85 1.07
CA ARG A 48 7.72 2.07 2.48
C ARG A 48 8.71 3.24 2.66
N ALA A 49 9.72 3.34 1.79
CA ALA A 49 10.68 4.43 1.85
C ALA A 49 10.04 5.79 1.56
N GLU A 50 9.12 5.87 0.60
CA GLU A 50 8.40 7.11 0.29
C GLU A 50 7.42 7.47 1.40
N ALA A 51 6.64 6.51 1.88
CA ALA A 51 5.77 6.68 3.04
C ALA A 51 6.55 7.23 4.25
N LEU A 52 7.74 6.70 4.52
CA LEU A 52 8.58 7.18 5.62
C LEU A 52 9.02 8.64 5.43
N LYS A 53 9.29 9.09 4.18
CA LYS A 53 9.59 10.49 3.91
C LYS A 53 8.36 11.38 4.13
N GLN A 54 7.19 10.93 3.70
CA GLN A 54 5.94 11.66 3.89
C GLN A 54 5.59 11.78 5.39
N VAL A 55 5.72 10.71 6.17
CA VAL A 55 5.55 10.74 7.65
C VAL A 55 6.53 11.70 8.32
N LYS A 56 7.77 11.77 7.83
CA LYS A 56 8.75 12.74 8.37
C LYS A 56 8.41 14.19 8.04
N GLN A 57 7.74 14.45 6.92
CA GLN A 57 7.30 15.80 6.52
C GLN A 57 5.97 16.21 7.18
N HIS A 58 5.04 15.28 7.36
CA HIS A 58 3.69 15.55 7.89
C HIS A 58 3.50 14.88 9.26
N LYS A 59 3.32 15.71 10.30
CA LYS A 59 3.32 15.27 11.71
C LYS A 59 1.99 14.73 12.25
N VAL A 60 0.87 14.82 11.53
CA VAL A 60 -0.44 14.28 11.98
C VAL A 60 -1.37 14.06 10.79
N ASP A 61 -2.23 13.03 10.84
CA ASP A 61 -3.30 12.65 9.89
C ASP A 61 -3.06 13.08 8.43
N PHE A 62 -2.31 12.26 7.68
CA PHE A 62 -2.17 12.45 6.24
C PHE A 62 -2.36 11.11 5.52
N GLU A 63 -3.08 11.16 4.40
CA GLU A 63 -3.17 10.06 3.45
C GLU A 63 -1.89 10.01 2.63
N PHE A 64 -1.34 8.81 2.42
CA PHE A 64 -0.16 8.66 1.58
C PHE A 64 -0.45 9.09 0.15
N ASP A 65 0.30 10.07 -0.35
CA ASP A 65 0.30 10.39 -1.76
C ASP A 65 1.08 9.31 -2.51
N TRP A 66 0.35 8.57 -3.32
CA TRP A 66 0.90 7.54 -4.19
C TRP A 66 0.90 7.95 -5.67
N SER A 67 0.69 9.24 -5.97
CA SER A 67 0.65 9.77 -7.34
C SER A 67 1.93 9.43 -8.13
N LYS A 68 3.08 9.34 -7.45
CA LYS A 68 4.35 8.88 -8.03
C LYS A 68 4.28 7.47 -8.64
N PHE A 69 3.44 6.60 -8.09
CA PHE A 69 3.21 5.23 -8.57
C PHE A 69 2.00 5.14 -9.52
N GLY A 70 1.49 6.27 -10.02
CA GLY A 70 0.32 6.30 -10.90
C GLY A 70 -1.02 6.04 -10.20
N LEU A 71 -1.02 5.93 -8.86
CA LEU A 71 -2.23 5.81 -8.06
C LEU A 71 -2.87 7.19 -7.93
N LYS A 72 -4.05 7.38 -8.52
CA LYS A 72 -4.84 8.60 -8.30
C LYS A 72 -5.27 8.63 -6.83
N THR A 73 -4.70 9.54 -6.04
CA THR A 73 -5.29 9.95 -4.77
C THR A 73 -6.72 10.38 -5.07
N LYS A 74 -7.70 9.65 -4.54
CA LYS A 74 -9.08 10.15 -4.60
C LYS A 74 -9.09 11.38 -3.70
N GLU A 75 -9.31 12.56 -4.27
CA GLU A 75 -9.75 13.72 -3.49
C GLU A 75 -10.96 13.27 -2.66
N VAL A 76 -10.78 13.14 -1.35
CA VAL A 76 -11.90 13.02 -0.43
C VAL A 76 -12.52 14.41 -0.39
N LYS A 77 -13.68 14.53 -1.04
CA LYS A 77 -14.46 15.77 -1.15
C LYS A 77 -15.26 16.03 0.10
#